data_AF-H2XLF9-F1
#
_entry.id   AF-H2XLF9-F1
#
_cell.length_a   1.000
_cell.length_b   1.000
_cell.length_c   1.000
_cell.angle_alpha   90.00
_cell.angle_beta   90.00
_cell.angle_gamma   90.00
#
_symmetry.space_group_name_H-M   'P 1'
#
loop_
_entity.id
_entity.type
_entity.pdbx_description
1 polymer ?
#
loop_
_entity_poly.entity_id
_entity_poly.type
_entity_poly.pdbx_seq_one_letter_code
_entity_poly.pdbx_strand_id
1 'polypeptide(L)'
;MEEIKAEVTIESQVPGENSTEYLQELNAAGLSVNVAQGLHEVFKQDLVKFSDLDERAIEALKELDEEGALAVLKQFNESNLQHVHNKSAFLCGVIKIHRQRCKEELAGHINGDTKKSGPNEDKIQELLERTKYSLDVTTGQRRYGGPPPKDVYDGAEPGTGCQVFVGRIPRFVFEDELVPLLEE
;
A
#
# COMPACT_ATOMS: atom_id res chain seq x y z
N MET A 1 -51.23 -13.10 -22.55
CA MET A 1 -50.54 -12.00 -21.88
C MET A 1 -49.54 -12.62 -20.95
N GLU A 2 -48.27 -12.64 -21.32
CA GLU A 2 -47.18 -12.72 -20.35
C GLU A 2 -45.95 -12.11 -21.02
N GLU A 3 -45.56 -10.95 -20.51
CA GLU A 3 -44.44 -10.13 -20.97
C GLU A 3 -43.13 -10.81 -20.56
N ILE A 4 -42.28 -11.12 -21.53
CA ILE A 4 -40.89 -11.51 -21.26
C ILE A 4 -40.12 -10.22 -21.05
N LYS A 5 -39.83 -9.90 -19.78
CA LYS A 5 -38.94 -8.81 -19.39
C LYS A 5 -37.52 -9.13 -19.86
N ALA A 6 -36.94 -8.20 -20.62
CA ALA A 6 -35.53 -8.17 -20.92
C ALA A 6 -34.75 -7.96 -19.62
N GLU A 7 -33.98 -8.96 -19.21
CA GLU A 7 -32.98 -8.83 -18.15
C GLU A 7 -31.71 -8.28 -18.81
N VAL A 8 -31.52 -6.96 -18.70
CA VAL A 8 -30.29 -6.28 -19.07
C VAL A 8 -29.25 -6.68 -18.03
N THR A 9 -28.40 -7.64 -18.37
CA THR A 9 -27.17 -7.91 -17.63
C THR A 9 -26.28 -6.68 -17.75
N ILE A 10 -26.19 -5.91 -16.67
CA ILE A 10 -25.20 -4.85 -16.52
C ILE A 10 -23.87 -5.54 -16.28
N GLU A 11 -23.18 -5.88 -17.38
CA GLU A 11 -21.75 -6.15 -17.33
C GLU A 11 -21.08 -4.85 -16.88
N SER A 12 -20.45 -4.89 -15.70
CA SER A 12 -19.59 -3.82 -15.22
C SER A 12 -18.38 -3.71 -16.16
N GLN A 13 -18.55 -2.95 -17.22
CA GLN A 13 -17.48 -2.55 -18.13
C GLN A 13 -16.39 -1.86 -17.33
N VAL A 14 -15.18 -2.43 -17.39
CA VAL A 14 -13.96 -1.75 -16.98
C VAL A 14 -13.87 -0.46 -17.80
N PRO A 15 -13.92 0.74 -17.20
CA PRO A 15 -13.78 1.96 -17.98
C PRO A 15 -12.34 2.01 -18.51
N GLY A 16 -12.22 2.13 -19.84
CA GLY A 16 -11.12 2.67 -20.65
C GLY A 16 -9.76 1.95 -20.66
N GLU A 17 -9.41 1.36 -21.80
CA GLU A 17 -8.03 1.07 -22.24
C GLU A 17 -7.42 2.24 -23.04
N ASN A 18 -7.92 3.47 -22.89
CA ASN A 18 -7.39 4.64 -23.59
C ASN A 18 -6.37 5.38 -22.71
N SER A 19 -5.10 4.97 -22.74
CA SER A 19 -3.97 5.66 -22.07
C SER A 19 -4.00 7.20 -22.24
N THR A 20 -4.58 7.70 -23.33
CA THR A 20 -4.65 9.14 -23.65
C THR A 20 -5.71 9.91 -22.87
N GLU A 21 -6.87 9.31 -22.57
CA GLU A 21 -7.96 9.97 -21.83
C GLU A 21 -7.58 10.14 -20.35
N TYR A 22 -6.88 9.16 -19.76
CA TYR A 22 -6.39 9.23 -18.38
C TYR A 22 -5.33 10.31 -18.16
N LEU A 23 -4.38 10.41 -19.08
CA LEU A 23 -3.39 11.47 -19.03
C LEU A 23 -4.06 12.84 -19.16
N GLN A 24 -5.12 12.96 -19.95
CA GLN A 24 -5.90 14.19 -20.06
C GLN A 24 -6.64 14.53 -18.77
N GLU A 25 -7.25 13.56 -18.07
CA GLU A 25 -7.91 13.78 -16.77
C GLU A 25 -6.91 14.18 -15.67
N LEU A 26 -5.75 13.50 -15.58
CA LEU A 26 -4.71 13.83 -14.60
C LEU A 26 -4.10 15.20 -14.86
N ASN A 27 -3.88 15.55 -16.13
CA ASN A 27 -3.44 16.89 -16.51
C ASN A 27 -4.52 17.95 -16.22
N ALA A 28 -5.79 17.65 -16.49
CA ALA A 28 -6.92 18.53 -16.13
C ALA A 28 -7.06 18.71 -14.62
N ALA A 29 -6.68 17.69 -13.84
CA ALA A 29 -6.61 17.75 -12.39
C ALA A 29 -5.45 18.62 -11.87
N GLY A 30 -4.54 19.06 -12.74
CA GLY A 30 -3.43 19.97 -12.40
C GLY A 30 -2.10 19.28 -12.10
N LEU A 31 -1.96 17.98 -12.41
CA LEU A 31 -0.66 17.30 -12.38
C LEU A 31 0.18 17.70 -13.60
N SER A 32 1.51 17.75 -13.44
CA SER A 32 2.39 17.92 -14.58
C SER A 32 2.35 16.68 -15.48
N VAL A 33 2.62 16.87 -16.78
CA VAL A 33 2.58 15.79 -17.79
C VAL A 33 3.48 14.63 -17.39
N ASN A 34 4.66 14.92 -16.82
CA ASN A 34 5.62 13.90 -16.41
C ASN A 34 5.14 13.12 -15.18
N VAL A 35 4.50 13.77 -14.21
CA VAL A 35 3.94 13.09 -13.03
C VAL A 35 2.72 12.26 -13.43
N ALA A 36 1.86 12.76 -14.32
CA ALA A 36 0.75 12.00 -14.86
C ALA A 36 1.23 10.75 -15.61
N GLN A 37 2.31 10.88 -16.40
CA GLN A 37 2.95 9.75 -17.09
C GLN A 37 3.53 8.73 -16.10
N GLY A 38 4.25 9.18 -15.08
CA GLY A 38 4.79 8.30 -14.03
C GLY A 38 3.69 7.55 -13.29
N LEU A 39 2.56 8.21 -12.99
CA LEU A 39 1.42 7.58 -12.36
C LEU A 39 0.74 6.56 -13.30
N HIS A 40 0.67 6.86 -14.59
CA HIS A 40 0.18 5.92 -15.60
C HIS A 40 1.04 4.66 -15.71
N GLU A 41 2.37 4.79 -15.59
CA GLU A 41 3.29 3.64 -15.56
C GLU A 41 3.05 2.74 -14.35
N VAL A 42 2.73 3.31 -13.19
CA VAL A 42 2.37 2.55 -11.98
C VAL A 42 1.09 1.74 -12.24
N PHE A 43 0.08 2.32 -12.88
CA PHE A 43 -1.16 1.62 -13.21
C PHE A 43 -0.96 0.50 -14.24
N LYS A 44 -0.06 0.70 -15.21
CA LYS A 44 0.23 -0.30 -16.25
C LYS A 44 0.86 -1.59 -15.71
N GLN A 45 1.50 -1.53 -14.54
CA GLN A 45 2.10 -2.70 -13.90
C GLN A 45 1.06 -3.60 -13.18
N ASP A 46 -0.23 -3.29 -13.27
CA ASP A 46 -1.34 -3.96 -12.56
C ASP A 46 -1.17 -4.01 -11.03
N LEU A 47 -0.22 -3.23 -10.48
CA LEU A 47 0.04 -3.15 -9.05
C LEU A 47 -1.03 -2.35 -8.32
N VAL A 48 -1.60 -1.33 -8.98
CA VAL A 48 -2.58 -0.39 -8.43
C VAL A 48 -3.57 0.02 -9.52
N LYS A 49 -4.85 0.10 -9.18
CA LYS A 49 -5.90 0.59 -10.07
C LYS A 49 -6.19 2.06 -9.81
N PHE A 50 -6.81 2.73 -10.78
CA PHE A 50 -7.27 4.11 -10.60
C PHE A 50 -8.20 4.26 -9.39
N SER A 51 -9.13 3.33 -9.18
CA SER A 51 -10.04 3.33 -8.03
C SER A 51 -9.36 3.15 -6.66
N ASP A 52 -8.10 2.70 -6.64
CA ASP A 52 -7.37 2.49 -5.39
C ASP A 52 -6.74 3.78 -4.86
N LEU A 53 -6.68 4.84 -5.68
CA LEU A 53 -6.18 6.16 -5.34
C LEU A 53 -7.33 7.18 -5.22
N ASP A 54 -7.53 7.69 -4.02
CA ASP A 54 -8.54 8.70 -3.71
C ASP A 54 -8.08 10.11 -4.09
N GLU A 55 -9.04 11.04 -4.14
CA GLU A 55 -8.78 12.44 -4.46
C GLU A 55 -7.73 13.08 -3.54
N ARG A 56 -7.67 12.64 -2.27
CA ARG A 56 -6.69 13.17 -1.30
C ARG A 56 -5.26 12.76 -1.64
N ALA A 57 -5.06 11.51 -2.07
CA ALA A 57 -3.75 11.03 -2.52
C ALA A 57 -3.29 11.79 -3.78
N ILE A 58 -4.23 12.05 -4.70
CA ILE A 58 -3.95 12.83 -5.91
C ILE A 58 -3.60 14.29 -5.55
N GLU A 59 -4.34 14.92 -4.65
CA GLU A 59 -4.06 16.29 -4.20
C GLU A 59 -2.69 16.39 -3.49
N ALA A 60 -2.35 15.39 -2.67
CA ALA A 60 -1.05 15.34 -2.01
C ALA A 60 0.13 15.21 -2.99
N LEU A 61 -0.08 14.56 -4.15
CA LEU A 61 0.92 14.52 -5.24
C LEU A 61 1.08 15.89 -5.92
N LYS A 62 0.00 16.65 -6.11
CA LYS A 62 0.06 17.98 -6.75
C LYS A 62 0.81 19.03 -5.92
N GLU A 63 0.77 18.88 -4.60
CA GLU A 63 1.50 19.75 -3.67
C GLU A 63 3.02 19.53 -3.71
N LEU A 64 3.49 18.42 -4.30
CA LEU A 64 4.92 18.19 -4.52
C LEU A 64 5.39 18.91 -5.79
N ASP A 65 6.67 19.25 -5.81
CA ASP A 65 7.33 19.59 -7.06
C ASP A 65 7.47 18.36 -7.96
N GLU A 66 7.76 18.59 -9.24
CA GLU A 66 7.80 17.51 -10.23
C GLU A 66 8.83 16.43 -9.87
N GLU A 67 10.01 16.84 -9.40
CA GLU A 67 11.08 15.93 -8.99
C GLU A 67 10.66 15.09 -7.76
N GLY A 68 10.08 15.74 -6.74
CA GLY A 68 9.61 15.05 -5.54
C GLY A 68 8.48 14.07 -5.82
N ALA A 69 7.52 14.45 -6.67
CA ALA A 69 6.42 13.58 -7.09
C ALA A 69 6.92 12.33 -7.84
N LEU A 70 7.85 12.50 -8.79
CA LEU A 70 8.46 11.38 -9.51
C LEU A 70 9.26 10.45 -8.56
N ALA A 71 9.98 11.01 -7.60
CA ALA A 71 10.71 10.23 -6.59
C ALA A 71 9.76 9.41 -5.71
N VAL A 72 8.64 9.99 -5.28
CA VAL A 72 7.58 9.29 -4.53
C VAL A 72 6.97 8.17 -5.35
N LEU A 73 6.60 8.42 -6.61
CA LEU A 73 5.99 7.41 -7.48
C LEU A 73 6.96 6.25 -7.75
N LYS A 74 8.25 6.55 -7.97
CA LYS A 74 9.29 5.53 -8.08
C LYS A 74 9.39 4.68 -6.81
N GLN A 75 9.46 5.31 -5.63
CA GLN A 75 9.53 4.58 -4.36
C GLN A 75 8.28 3.73 -4.14
N PHE A 76 7.11 4.25 -4.48
CA PHE A 76 5.84 3.53 -4.39
C PHE A 76 5.83 2.31 -5.33
N ASN A 77 6.35 2.45 -6.56
CA ASN A 77 6.45 1.37 -7.52
C ASN A 77 7.46 0.27 -7.12
N GLU A 78 8.54 0.66 -6.44
CA GLU A 78 9.56 -0.28 -5.93
C GLU A 78 9.14 -0.95 -4.60
N SER A 79 8.02 -0.54 -4.00
CA SER A 79 7.53 -1.09 -2.73
C SER A 79 6.74 -2.38 -2.94
N ASN A 80 6.84 -3.33 -1.98
CA ASN A 80 5.94 -4.49 -1.97
C ASN A 80 4.54 -4.06 -1.51
N LEU A 81 3.56 -4.12 -2.43
CA LEU A 81 2.17 -3.76 -2.19
C LEU A 81 1.25 -4.96 -1.96
N GLN A 82 1.74 -6.21 -1.98
CA GLN A 82 0.92 -7.44 -1.92
C GLN A 82 -0.05 -7.44 -0.73
N HIS A 83 0.44 -7.06 0.45
CA HIS A 83 -0.33 -7.07 1.70
C HIS A 83 -0.81 -5.67 2.12
N VAL A 84 -0.77 -4.70 1.21
CA VAL A 84 -1.26 -3.34 1.48
C VAL A 84 -2.73 -3.25 1.09
N HIS A 85 -3.64 -3.19 2.06
CA HIS A 85 -5.07 -3.09 1.76
C HIS A 85 -5.45 -1.73 1.15
N ASN A 86 -4.89 -0.63 1.68
CA ASN A 86 -5.25 0.72 1.27
C ASN A 86 -4.08 1.41 0.56
N LYS A 87 -4.10 1.38 -0.78
CA LYS A 87 -3.02 1.95 -1.61
C LYS A 87 -2.95 3.48 -1.48
N SER A 88 -4.09 4.17 -1.41
CA SER A 88 -4.16 5.63 -1.16
C SER A 88 -3.43 6.05 0.11
N ALA A 89 -3.72 5.37 1.22
CA ALA A 89 -3.12 5.67 2.51
C ALA A 89 -1.61 5.34 2.52
N PHE A 90 -1.22 4.25 1.83
CA PHE A 90 0.18 3.91 1.67
C PHE A 90 0.93 4.99 0.89
N LEU A 91 0.42 5.39 -0.28
CA LEU A 91 0.99 6.47 -1.10
C LEU A 91 1.09 7.79 -0.32
N CYS A 92 0.03 8.20 0.38
CA CYS A 92 0.06 9.35 1.28
C CYS A 92 1.15 9.23 2.34
N GLY A 93 1.37 8.02 2.88
CA GLY A 93 2.45 7.72 3.80
C GLY A 93 3.83 7.90 3.18
N VAL A 94 4.02 7.46 1.93
CA VAL A 94 5.27 7.65 1.17
C VAL A 94 5.53 9.15 0.94
N ILE A 95 4.51 9.91 0.52
CA ILE A 95 4.57 11.38 0.36
C ILE A 95 4.98 12.04 1.68
N LYS A 96 4.36 11.63 2.79
CA LYS A 96 4.68 12.19 4.11
C LYS A 96 6.14 11.93 4.51
N ILE A 97 6.65 10.73 4.27
CA ILE A 97 8.05 10.37 4.55
C ILE A 97 8.99 11.21 3.66
N HIS A 98 8.67 11.37 2.38
CA HIS A 98 9.45 12.17 1.45
C HIS A 98 9.53 13.64 1.89
N ARG A 99 8.38 14.29 2.19
CA ARG A 99 8.36 15.67 2.70
C ARG A 99 9.15 15.84 4.00
N GLN A 100 9.06 14.86 4.90
CA GLN A 100 9.81 14.88 6.15
C GLN A 100 11.33 14.82 5.88
N ARG A 101 11.78 13.97 4.95
CA ARG A 101 13.18 13.88 4.55
C ARG A 101 13.69 15.17 3.91
N CYS A 102 12.95 15.76 2.95
CA CYS A 102 13.35 17.03 2.34
C CYS A 102 13.50 18.15 3.38
N LYS A 103 12.63 18.18 4.40
CA LYS A 103 12.74 19.12 5.52
C LYS A 103 13.98 18.87 6.39
N GLU A 104 14.33 17.61 6.64
CA GLU A 104 15.51 17.21 7.43
C GLU A 104 16.83 17.44 6.67
N GLU A 105 16.84 17.21 5.36
CA GLU A 105 17.97 17.48 4.46
C GLU A 105 18.27 18.97 4.39
N LEU A 106 17.23 19.81 4.26
CA LEU A 106 17.37 21.26 4.34
C LEU A 106 17.85 21.73 5.72
N ALA A 107 17.57 20.95 6.77
CA ALA A 107 18.06 21.16 8.12
C ALA A 107 19.45 20.53 8.39
N GLY A 108 20.13 20.00 7.36
CA GLY A 108 21.52 19.52 7.44
C GLY A 108 21.73 18.14 8.07
N HIS A 109 20.68 17.33 8.21
CA HIS A 109 20.82 15.95 8.73
C HIS A 109 20.96 14.93 7.58
N ILE A 110 22.08 14.22 7.52
CA ILE A 110 22.29 13.12 6.57
C ILE A 110 21.78 11.83 7.21
N ASN A 111 20.66 11.31 6.72
CA ASN A 111 20.19 9.98 7.10
C ASN A 111 20.76 8.92 6.15
N GLY A 112 21.51 7.97 6.72
CA GLY A 112 22.13 6.86 6.00
C GLY A 112 21.10 5.97 5.31
N ASP A 113 21.35 5.73 4.02
CA ASP A 113 20.57 4.89 3.13
C ASP A 113 20.51 3.46 3.68
N THR A 114 19.31 3.01 4.09
CA THR A 114 19.07 1.60 4.39
C THR A 114 18.16 1.07 3.31
N LYS A 115 18.79 0.48 2.29
CA LYS A 115 18.10 -0.39 1.33
C LYS A 115 17.45 -1.52 2.13
N LYS A 116 16.18 -1.35 2.51
CA LYS A 116 15.44 -2.33 3.30
C LYS A 116 15.04 -3.47 2.36
N SER A 117 15.68 -4.62 2.54
CA SER A 117 15.10 -5.89 2.08
C SER A 117 13.82 -6.13 2.86
N GLY A 118 12.74 -6.55 2.19
CA GLY A 118 11.51 -6.99 2.83
C GLY A 118 11.65 -8.37 3.49
N PRO A 119 10.56 -8.92 4.07
CA PRO A 119 10.54 -10.30 4.56
C PRO A 119 10.78 -11.32 3.43
N ASN A 120 11.05 -12.57 3.79
CA ASN A 120 11.06 -13.64 2.80
C ASN A 120 9.61 -13.99 2.39
N GLU A 121 9.24 -13.65 1.16
CA GLU A 121 7.88 -13.81 0.65
C GLU A 121 7.39 -15.27 0.66
N ASP A 122 8.27 -16.25 0.39
CA ASP A 122 7.90 -17.67 0.42
C ASP A 122 7.52 -18.12 1.84
N LYS A 123 8.28 -17.66 2.85
CA LYS A 123 7.97 -17.94 4.26
C LYS A 123 6.71 -17.22 4.72
N ILE A 124 6.48 -15.98 4.28
CA ILE A 124 5.23 -15.26 4.55
C ILE A 124 4.05 -16.02 3.96
N GLN A 125 4.16 -16.46 2.71
CA GLN A 125 3.12 -17.22 2.05
C GLN A 125 2.83 -18.53 2.81
N GLU A 126 3.85 -19.30 3.16
CA GLU A 126 3.71 -20.53 3.95
C GLU A 126 3.04 -20.26 5.31
N LEU A 127 3.47 -19.20 6.00
CA LEU A 127 2.91 -18.80 7.30
C LEU A 127 1.40 -18.50 7.17
N LEU A 128 1.03 -17.65 6.22
CA LEU A 128 -0.37 -17.25 6.01
C LEU A 128 -1.23 -18.43 5.52
N GLU A 129 -0.68 -19.32 4.70
CA GLU A 129 -1.36 -20.52 4.25
C GLU A 129 -1.62 -21.50 5.39
N ARG A 130 -0.64 -21.68 6.29
CA ARG A 130 -0.73 -22.59 7.43
C ARG A 130 -1.69 -22.07 8.49
N THR A 131 -1.59 -20.79 8.87
CA THR A 131 -2.35 -20.25 10.01
C THR A 131 -3.68 -19.64 9.62
N LYS A 132 -3.84 -19.25 8.34
CA LYS A 132 -5.00 -18.49 7.82
C LYS A 132 -5.17 -17.09 8.41
N TYR A 133 -4.15 -16.58 9.11
CA TYR A 133 -4.18 -15.21 9.65
C TYR A 133 -4.03 -14.19 8.52
N SER A 134 -4.54 -12.97 8.73
CA SER A 134 -4.36 -11.85 7.81
C SER A 134 -3.03 -11.15 8.02
N LEU A 135 -2.45 -10.58 6.96
CA LEU A 135 -1.33 -9.65 7.03
C LEU A 135 -1.74 -8.31 6.39
N ASP A 136 -1.66 -7.22 7.14
CA ASP A 136 -1.95 -5.86 6.69
C ASP A 136 -0.72 -4.97 6.84
N VAL A 137 -0.27 -4.39 5.73
CA VAL A 137 0.95 -3.60 5.65
C VAL A 137 0.61 -2.14 5.35
N THR A 138 1.18 -1.25 6.16
CA THR A 138 1.18 0.19 5.96
C THR A 138 2.63 0.69 5.96
N THR A 139 2.84 1.97 5.65
CA THR A 139 4.19 2.57 5.64
C THR A 139 4.89 2.57 7.00
N GLY A 140 4.13 2.47 8.10
CA GLY A 140 4.66 2.50 9.46
C GLY A 140 4.42 1.24 10.29
N GLN A 141 3.61 0.29 9.82
CA GLN A 141 3.19 -0.87 10.59
C GLN A 141 2.91 -2.07 9.69
N ARG A 142 3.33 -3.26 10.14
CA ARG A 142 2.98 -4.57 9.56
C ARG A 142 2.22 -5.35 10.64
N ARG A 143 0.94 -5.67 10.38
CA ARG A 143 0.04 -6.30 11.36
C ARG A 143 -0.31 -7.71 10.89
N TYR A 144 0.16 -8.71 11.62
CA TYR A 144 -0.22 -10.12 11.46
C TYR A 144 -1.37 -10.46 12.44
N GLY A 145 -2.50 -10.91 11.91
CA GLY A 145 -3.72 -11.20 12.68
C GLY A 145 -4.45 -9.97 13.20
N GLY A 146 -5.13 -10.14 14.34
CA GLY A 146 -5.88 -9.10 15.04
C GLY A 146 -7.10 -8.60 14.26
N PRO A 147 -8.19 -9.40 14.17
CA PRO A 147 -8.45 -10.65 14.91
C PRO A 147 -7.89 -11.91 14.24
N PRO A 148 -7.73 -13.02 14.99
CA PRO A 148 -7.46 -14.34 14.39
C PRO A 148 -8.66 -14.83 13.55
N PRO A 149 -8.47 -15.89 12.74
CA PRO A 149 -9.57 -16.56 12.05
C PRO A 149 -10.65 -17.01 13.04
N LYS A 150 -11.92 -16.90 12.64
CA LYS A 150 -13.06 -17.19 13.54
C LYS A 150 -13.13 -18.64 13.98
N ASP A 151 -12.63 -19.56 13.15
CA ASP A 151 -12.48 -20.98 13.46
C ASP A 151 -11.40 -21.24 14.54
N VAL A 152 -10.43 -20.34 14.68
CA VAL A 152 -9.40 -20.39 15.73
C VAL A 152 -9.90 -19.75 17.01
N TYR A 153 -10.53 -18.57 16.92
CA TYR A 153 -11.06 -17.85 18.08
C TYR A 153 -12.17 -16.87 17.69
N ASP A 154 -13.36 -17.06 18.28
CA ASP A 154 -14.55 -16.21 18.09
C ASP A 154 -14.94 -15.46 19.38
N GLY A 155 -14.04 -15.42 20.36
CA GLY A 155 -14.25 -14.72 21.62
C GLY A 155 -13.97 -13.22 21.54
N ALA A 156 -14.12 -12.52 22.66
CA ALA A 156 -13.74 -11.12 22.78
C ALA A 156 -12.22 -10.94 22.63
N GLU A 157 -11.78 -9.83 22.03
CA GLU A 157 -10.36 -9.53 21.89
C GLU A 157 -9.64 -9.58 23.25
N PRO A 158 -8.45 -10.20 23.32
CA PRO A 158 -7.64 -10.19 24.54
C PRO A 158 -7.39 -8.76 25.04
N GLY A 159 -7.55 -8.54 26.34
CA GLY A 159 -7.31 -7.23 26.93
C GLY A 159 -5.82 -6.84 26.95
N THR A 160 -5.54 -5.59 27.35
CA THR A 160 -4.18 -5.02 27.40
C THR A 160 -3.21 -5.78 28.31
N GLY A 161 -3.69 -6.63 29.23
CA GLY A 161 -2.84 -7.50 30.04
C GLY A 161 -2.21 -8.68 29.29
N CYS A 162 -2.65 -8.93 28.05
CA CYS A 162 -2.17 -10.03 27.21
C CYS A 162 -1.18 -9.57 26.13
N GLN A 163 -0.72 -8.31 26.18
CA GLN A 163 0.23 -7.75 25.21
C GLN A 163 1.62 -7.60 25.82
N VAL A 164 2.65 -7.92 25.05
CA VAL A 164 4.05 -7.75 25.44
C VAL A 164 4.76 -6.81 24.48
N PHE A 165 5.70 -6.02 25.00
CA PHE A 165 6.56 -5.16 24.18
C PHE A 165 7.88 -5.87 23.89
N VAL A 166 8.12 -6.15 22.61
CA VAL A 166 9.40 -6.73 22.14
C VAL A 166 10.24 -5.62 21.51
N GLY A 167 11.24 -5.15 22.26
CA GLY A 167 12.15 -4.09 21.82
C GLY A 167 13.47 -4.61 21.26
N ARG A 168 14.28 -3.71 20.68
CA ARG A 168 15.63 -4.00 20.15
C ARG A 168 15.65 -5.05 19.03
N ILE A 169 14.57 -5.15 18.26
CA ILE A 169 14.50 -6.00 17.07
C ILE A 169 15.42 -5.42 15.98
N PRO A 170 16.33 -6.23 15.39
CA PRO A 170 17.15 -5.78 14.27
C PRO A 170 16.29 -5.32 13.08
N ARG A 171 16.72 -4.28 12.35
CA ARG A 171 15.93 -3.65 11.27
C ARG A 171 15.65 -4.55 10.06
N PHE A 172 16.34 -5.69 9.97
CA PHE A 172 16.22 -6.68 8.90
C PHE A 172 15.38 -7.89 9.30
N VAL A 173 14.88 -7.94 10.54
CA VAL A 173 14.03 -9.02 11.04
C VAL A 173 12.56 -8.60 10.87
N PHE A 174 11.77 -9.48 10.29
CA PHE A 174 10.36 -9.27 9.98
C PHE A 174 9.49 -10.42 10.52
N GLU A 175 8.20 -10.38 10.23
CA GLU A 175 7.22 -11.33 10.76
C GLU A 175 7.43 -12.79 10.31
N ASP A 176 8.15 -13.04 9.21
CA ASP A 176 8.54 -14.39 8.79
C ASP A 176 9.52 -15.07 9.76
N GLU A 177 10.28 -14.30 10.53
CA GLU A 177 11.16 -14.80 11.59
C GLU A 177 10.58 -14.59 12.99
N LEU A 178 9.90 -13.45 13.21
CA LEU A 178 9.34 -13.11 14.53
C LEU A 178 8.15 -13.98 14.91
N VAL A 179 7.24 -14.27 13.98
CA VAL A 179 6.03 -15.03 14.30
C VAL A 179 6.39 -16.45 14.74
N PRO A 180 7.20 -17.24 14.00
CA PRO A 180 7.60 -18.58 14.44
C PRO A 180 8.27 -18.58 15.82
N LEU A 181 9.10 -17.57 16.12
CA LEU A 181 9.77 -17.45 17.42
C LEU A 181 8.80 -17.23 18.59
N LEU A 182 7.68 -16.54 18.35
CA LEU A 182 6.66 -16.25 19.37
C LEU A 182 5.59 -17.34 19.47
N GLU A 183 5.58 -18.31 18.56
CA GLU A 183 4.70 -19.48 18.60
C GLU A 183 5.28 -20.63 19.47
N GLU A 184 6.58 -20.60 19.79
CA GLU A 184 7.26 -21.56 20.70
C GLU A 184 6.86 -21.37 22.17
#